data_AF-A0A3L7Q9F7-F1
#
_entry.id   AF-A0A3L7Q9F7-F1
#
_cell.length_a   1.000
_cell.length_b   1.000
_cell.length_c   1.000
_cell.angle_alpha   90.00
_cell.angle_beta   90.00
_cell.angle_gamma   90.00
#
_symmetry.space_group_name_H-M   'P 1'
#
loop_
_entity.id
_entity.type
_entity.pdbx_description
1 polymer ?
#
loop_
_entity_poly.entity_id
_entity_poly.type
_entity_poly.pdbx_seq_one_letter_code
_entity_poly.pdbx_strand_id
1 'polypeptide(L)'
;MTALVARLHRWIGERMATRAARILATLAILISLALVTWPLLNTAFSLQTQRAGILKSLEKCSAKDRDPAAMQLMQRGTVTVGDREYGGARVVGRAVDLFDDAGVMPADVKQELSWRLLGDQVPLWMPYVLVRSPALVIALMLVTGIGALAVVWIGLLLPALEVGGAVAAGAAFCWWMGWPTGTQWLISSALSLLLFAFLWNGARALLGFRS
;
A
#
# COMPACT_ATOMS: atom_id res chain seq x y z
N MET A 1 -18.04 -18.16 25.09
CA MET A 1 -17.20 -17.06 25.61
C MET A 1 -16.77 -17.43 27.03
N THR A 2 -15.46 -17.53 27.29
CA THR A 2 -14.92 -17.90 28.61
C THR A 2 -15.08 -16.72 29.58
N ALA A 3 -15.32 -16.99 30.88
CA ALA A 3 -15.54 -15.96 31.90
C ALA A 3 -14.41 -14.90 31.99
N LEU A 4 -13.22 -15.27 31.52
CA LEU A 4 -12.03 -14.41 31.45
C LEU A 4 -12.16 -13.33 30.37
N VAL A 5 -12.70 -13.67 29.20
CA VAL A 5 -12.98 -12.71 28.11
C VAL A 5 -14.04 -11.70 28.55
N ALA A 6 -15.11 -12.16 29.21
CA ALA A 6 -16.16 -11.27 29.72
C ALA A 6 -15.65 -10.28 30.79
N ARG A 7 -14.73 -10.73 31.67
CA ARG A 7 -14.06 -9.85 32.63
C ARG A 7 -13.15 -8.83 31.95
N LEU A 8 -12.37 -9.24 30.95
CA LEU A 8 -11.52 -8.34 30.18
C LEU A 8 -12.35 -7.29 29.43
N HIS A 9 -13.47 -7.71 28.83
CA HIS A 9 -14.40 -6.85 28.10
C HIS A 9 -15.00 -5.76 29.01
N ARG A 10 -15.44 -6.12 30.23
CA ARG A 10 -15.92 -5.14 31.22
C ARG A 10 -14.81 -4.21 31.70
N TRP A 11 -13.64 -4.75 32.01
CA TRP A 11 -12.52 -3.97 32.52
C TRP A 11 -12.03 -2.92 31.51
N ILE A 12 -11.91 -3.29 30.23
CA ILE A 12 -11.52 -2.34 29.18
C ILE A 12 -12.66 -1.35 28.90
N GLY A 13 -13.92 -1.79 28.91
CA GLY A 13 -15.09 -0.92 28.75
C GLY A 13 -15.17 0.16 29.84
N GLU A 14 -14.97 -0.21 31.10
CA GLU A 14 -14.95 0.71 32.24
C GLU A 14 -13.80 1.73 32.14
N ARG A 15 -12.61 1.30 31.72
CA ARG A 15 -11.45 2.19 31.52
C ARG A 15 -11.66 3.17 30.37
N MET A 16 -12.24 2.72 29.26
CA MET A 16 -12.53 3.51 28.05
C MET A 16 -13.67 4.53 28.22
N ALA A 17 -14.41 4.47 29.33
CA ALA A 17 -15.37 5.51 29.69
C ALA A 17 -14.69 6.84 30.03
N THR A 18 -13.41 6.82 30.43
CA THR A 18 -12.65 8.04 30.77
C THR A 18 -12.09 8.74 29.53
N ARG A 19 -12.14 10.07 29.51
CA ARG A 19 -11.54 10.87 28.41
C ARG A 19 -10.04 10.63 28.26
N ALA A 20 -9.32 10.44 29.36
CA ALA A 20 -7.89 10.17 29.36
C ALA A 20 -7.54 8.86 28.62
N ALA A 21 -8.32 7.79 28.83
CA ALA A 21 -8.11 6.53 28.12
C ALA A 21 -8.33 6.66 26.60
N ARG A 22 -9.34 7.45 26.18
CA ARG A 22 -9.60 7.72 24.75
C ARG A 22 -8.47 8.51 24.09
N ILE A 23 -7.89 9.46 24.81
CA ILE A 23 -6.71 10.22 24.35
C ILE A 23 -5.50 9.29 24.21
N LEU A 24 -5.23 8.43 25.19
CA LEU A 24 -4.14 7.45 25.12
C LEU A 24 -4.34 6.45 23.96
N ALA A 25 -5.56 5.96 23.76
CA ALA A 25 -5.89 5.09 22.63
C ALA A 25 -5.69 5.78 21.28
N THR A 26 -6.07 7.07 21.19
CA THR A 26 -5.84 7.91 20.00
C THR A 26 -4.35 8.04 19.71
N LEU A 27 -3.53 8.37 20.73
CA LEU A 27 -2.07 8.46 20.56
C LEU A 27 -1.46 7.12 20.13
N ALA A 28 -1.88 6.00 20.72
CA ALA A 28 -1.40 4.68 20.35
C ALA A 28 -1.73 4.33 18.89
N ILE A 29 -2.93 4.68 18.41
CA ILE A 29 -3.32 4.51 17.01
C ILE A 29 -2.48 5.38 16.09
N LEU A 30 -2.28 6.66 16.42
CA LEU A 30 -1.47 7.56 15.60
C LEU A 30 -0.01 7.10 15.50
N ILE A 31 0.57 6.64 16.62
CA ILE A 31 1.93 6.09 16.64
C ILE A 31 2.00 4.82 15.78
N SER A 32 1.03 3.91 15.93
CA SER A 32 0.99 2.66 15.15
C SER A 32 0.84 2.95 13.65
N LEU A 33 -0.02 3.90 13.29
CA LEU A 33 -0.22 4.34 11.92
C LEU A 33 1.06 4.94 11.34
N ALA A 34 1.77 5.77 12.11
CA ALA A 34 3.05 6.35 11.70
C ALA A 34 4.11 5.27 11.49
N LEU A 35 4.24 4.30 12.41
CA LEU A 35 5.23 3.22 12.32
C LEU A 35 5.02 2.34 11.08
N VAL A 36 3.77 2.13 10.65
CA VAL A 36 3.46 1.34 9.45
C VAL A 36 3.58 2.18 8.18
N THR A 37 3.06 3.41 8.19
CA THR A 37 2.98 4.25 6.98
C THR A 37 4.32 4.89 6.62
N TRP A 38 5.15 5.23 7.61
CA TRP A 38 6.46 5.83 7.37
C TRP A 38 7.36 5.01 6.44
N PRO A 39 7.62 3.70 6.68
CA PRO A 39 8.45 2.90 5.78
C PRO A 39 7.81 2.74 4.39
N LEU A 40 6.48 2.66 4.30
CA LEU A 40 5.74 2.62 3.03
C LEU A 40 5.96 3.89 2.21
N LEU A 41 5.81 5.06 2.82
CA LEU A 41 6.02 6.35 2.15
C LEU A 41 7.48 6.53 1.74
N ASN A 42 8.43 6.24 2.62
CA ASN A 42 9.85 6.38 2.31
C ASN A 42 10.25 5.48 1.14
N THR A 43 9.75 4.24 1.12
CA THR A 43 9.98 3.29 0.01
C THR A 43 9.33 3.81 -1.27
N ALA A 44 8.06 4.22 -1.24
CA ALA A 44 7.36 4.77 -2.41
C ALA A 44 8.07 5.99 -3.00
N PHE A 45 8.48 6.96 -2.15
CA PHE A 45 9.20 8.15 -2.60
C PHE A 45 10.57 7.80 -3.16
N SER A 46 11.33 6.92 -2.52
CA SER A 46 12.64 6.49 -3.04
C SER A 46 12.53 5.84 -4.42
N LEU A 47 11.51 5.02 -4.64
CA LEU A 47 11.24 4.36 -5.92
C LEU A 47 10.77 5.36 -7.00
N GLN A 48 9.97 6.37 -6.64
CA GLN A 48 9.61 7.45 -7.56
C GLN A 48 10.82 8.28 -7.98
N THR A 49 11.73 8.58 -7.06
CA THR A 49 12.98 9.30 -7.36
C THR A 49 13.88 8.47 -8.28
N GLN A 50 14.01 7.16 -8.03
CA GLN A 50 14.75 6.26 -8.91
C GLN A 50 14.11 6.19 -10.31
N ARG A 51 12.78 6.10 -10.39
CA ARG A 51 12.04 6.12 -11.66
C ARG A 51 12.28 7.42 -12.43
N ALA A 52 12.26 8.57 -11.76
CA ALA A 52 12.55 9.85 -12.40
C ALA A 52 13.98 9.89 -12.97
N GLY A 53 14.95 9.31 -12.25
CA GLY A 53 16.32 9.13 -12.74
C GLY A 53 16.40 8.24 -13.99
N ILE A 54 15.70 7.11 -13.98
CA ILE A 54 15.62 6.19 -15.13
C ILE A 54 14.95 6.87 -16.33
N LEU A 55 13.82 7.55 -16.14
CA LEU A 55 13.13 8.28 -17.22
C LEU A 55 14.05 9.33 -17.85
N LYS A 56 14.79 10.09 -17.03
CA LYS A 56 15.76 11.08 -17.53
C LYS A 56 16.91 10.42 -18.32
N SER A 57 17.32 9.20 -17.97
CA SER A 57 18.31 8.44 -18.74
C SER A 57 17.74 7.88 -20.04
N LEU A 58 16.47 7.41 -20.03
CA LEU A 58 15.76 6.89 -21.20
C LEU A 58 15.36 8.00 -22.18
N GLU A 59 15.10 9.22 -21.71
CA GLU A 59 14.89 10.40 -22.55
C GLU A 59 16.13 10.76 -23.37
N LYS A 60 17.32 10.48 -22.82
CA LYS A 60 18.60 10.68 -23.49
C LYS A 60 19.04 9.48 -24.34
N CYS A 61 18.32 8.35 -24.30
CA CYS A 61 18.65 7.18 -25.10
C CYS A 61 18.08 7.32 -26.51
N SER A 62 18.96 7.58 -27.49
CA SER A 62 18.63 7.57 -28.91
C SER A 62 19.34 6.39 -29.58
N ALA A 63 18.59 5.48 -30.21
CA ALA A 63 19.18 4.38 -30.99
C ALA A 63 19.90 4.91 -32.25
N LYS A 64 19.48 6.08 -32.74
CA LYS A 64 20.08 6.76 -33.89
C LYS A 64 21.49 7.29 -33.61
N ASP A 65 21.75 7.71 -32.36
CA ASP A 65 23.03 8.29 -31.94
C ASP A 65 24.00 7.25 -31.34
N ARG A 66 23.59 5.96 -31.31
CA ARG A 66 24.35 4.84 -30.70
C ARG A 66 24.76 5.12 -29.25
N ASP A 67 23.86 5.72 -28.48
CA ASP A 67 24.15 6.01 -27.08
C ASP A 67 24.52 4.74 -26.29
N PRO A 68 25.56 4.78 -25.45
CA PRO A 68 26.01 3.61 -24.70
C PRO A 68 24.92 3.02 -23.79
N ALA A 69 24.00 3.85 -23.28
CA ALA A 69 22.84 3.40 -22.49
C ALA A 69 21.76 2.70 -23.34
N ALA A 70 21.53 3.16 -24.58
CA ALA A 70 20.62 2.51 -25.53
C ALA A 70 21.18 1.15 -25.97
N MET A 71 22.50 1.09 -26.22
CA MET A 71 23.19 -0.14 -26.58
C MET A 71 23.21 -1.17 -25.44
N GLN A 72 23.44 -0.73 -24.18
CA GLN A 72 23.34 -1.62 -23.02
C GLN A 72 21.92 -2.16 -22.82
N LEU A 73 20.90 -1.31 -22.99
CA LEU A 73 19.51 -1.74 -22.92
C LEU A 73 19.18 -2.75 -24.02
N MET A 74 19.61 -2.52 -25.26
CA MET A 74 19.37 -3.44 -26.39
C MET A 74 20.14 -4.76 -26.26
N GLN A 75 21.36 -4.73 -25.71
CA GLN A 75 22.23 -5.92 -25.64
C GLN A 75 22.05 -6.74 -24.36
N ARG A 76 21.75 -6.10 -23.23
CA ARG A 76 21.73 -6.73 -21.89
C ARG A 76 20.38 -6.59 -21.18
N GLY A 77 19.47 -5.75 -21.67
CA GLY A 77 18.21 -5.47 -20.97
C GLY A 77 18.41 -4.71 -19.65
N THR A 78 19.56 -4.04 -19.48
CA THR A 78 19.91 -3.28 -18.28
C THR A 78 20.22 -1.83 -18.60
N VAL A 79 19.99 -0.94 -17.63
CA VAL A 79 20.34 0.48 -17.69
C VAL A 79 21.12 0.84 -16.43
N THR A 80 22.34 1.33 -16.58
CA THR A 80 23.12 1.90 -15.47
C THR A 80 22.77 3.38 -15.30
N VAL A 81 22.29 3.75 -14.10
CA VAL A 81 22.03 5.15 -13.72
C VAL A 81 22.85 5.49 -12.49
N GLY A 82 23.90 6.31 -12.66
CA GLY A 82 24.90 6.55 -11.61
C GLY A 82 25.72 5.29 -11.34
N ASP A 83 25.88 4.93 -10.06
CA ASP A 83 26.62 3.72 -9.63
C ASP A 83 25.75 2.45 -9.52
N ARG A 84 24.51 2.47 -10.02
CA ARG A 84 23.57 1.35 -9.91
C ARG A 84 23.05 0.87 -11.27
N GLU A 85 23.07 -0.44 -11.45
CA GLU A 85 22.49 -1.13 -12.61
C GLU A 85 21.05 -1.55 -12.32
N TYR A 86 20.14 -1.26 -13.25
CA TYR A 86 18.71 -1.59 -13.16
C TYR A 86 18.34 -2.51 -14.32
N GLY A 87 17.57 -3.58 -14.05
CA GLY A 87 17.15 -4.58 -15.05
C GLY A 87 17.77 -5.96 -14.83
N GLY A 88 17.49 -6.89 -15.75
CA GLY A 88 17.93 -8.29 -15.67
C GLY A 88 17.19 -9.21 -16.65
N ALA A 89 17.35 -10.53 -16.51
CA ALA A 89 16.81 -11.55 -17.44
C ALA A 89 15.29 -11.46 -17.69
N ARG A 90 14.52 -10.82 -16.80
CA ARG A 90 13.07 -10.58 -16.94
C ARG A 90 12.71 -9.45 -17.92
N VAL A 91 13.65 -8.55 -18.24
CA VAL A 91 13.49 -7.45 -19.22
C VAL A 91 13.78 -7.94 -20.66
N VAL A 92 14.56 -9.02 -20.78
CA VAL A 92 15.11 -9.59 -22.04
C VAL A 92 14.03 -10.13 -22.99
N GLY A 93 12.78 -10.34 -22.52
CA GLY A 93 11.74 -11.00 -23.31
C GLY A 93 11.09 -10.18 -24.45
N ARG A 94 11.34 -8.87 -24.59
CA ARG A 94 10.64 -8.01 -25.57
C ARG A 94 11.47 -6.84 -26.12
N ALA A 95 12.78 -7.01 -26.24
CA ALA A 95 13.66 -5.94 -26.72
C ALA A 95 13.45 -5.53 -28.20
N VAL A 96 12.66 -6.28 -28.97
CA VAL A 96 12.58 -6.18 -30.43
C VAL A 96 11.75 -4.98 -30.93
N ASP A 97 10.89 -4.36 -30.10
CA ASP A 97 10.04 -3.20 -30.49
C ASP A 97 10.23 -1.99 -29.55
N LEU A 98 11.45 -1.76 -29.03
CA LEU A 98 11.73 -0.69 -28.06
C LEU A 98 11.86 0.70 -28.69
N PHE A 99 12.20 0.77 -29.97
CA PHE A 99 12.44 2.03 -30.67
C PHE A 99 11.57 2.08 -31.91
N ASP A 100 11.00 3.25 -32.18
CA ASP A 100 10.27 3.50 -33.42
C ASP A 100 11.21 3.55 -34.64
N ASP A 101 10.64 3.67 -35.84
CA ASP A 101 11.40 3.80 -37.08
C ASP A 101 12.32 5.05 -37.10
N ALA A 102 12.10 6.01 -36.20
CA ALA A 102 12.95 7.19 -36.02
C ALA A 102 14.11 6.95 -35.02
N GLY A 103 14.19 5.77 -34.40
CA GLY A 103 15.21 5.40 -33.42
C GLY A 103 14.96 5.99 -32.03
N VAL A 104 13.74 6.45 -31.76
CA VAL A 104 13.33 7.07 -30.49
C VAL A 104 12.36 6.12 -29.77
N MET A 105 12.49 6.02 -28.45
CA MET A 105 11.58 5.22 -27.67
C MET A 105 10.27 5.99 -27.40
N PRO A 106 9.10 5.45 -27.76
CA PRO A 106 7.80 6.06 -27.50
C PRO A 106 7.56 6.32 -26.00
N ALA A 107 6.81 7.37 -25.67
CA ALA A 107 6.63 7.82 -24.28
C ALA A 107 5.90 6.80 -23.39
N ASP A 108 4.92 6.09 -23.95
CA ASP A 108 4.21 4.97 -23.34
C ASP A 108 5.13 3.78 -23.06
N VAL A 109 6.00 3.44 -24.01
CA VAL A 109 7.01 2.38 -23.85
C VAL A 109 8.03 2.76 -22.78
N LYS A 110 8.50 4.02 -22.74
CA LYS A 110 9.40 4.53 -21.68
C LYS A 110 8.77 4.38 -20.30
N GLN A 111 7.49 4.72 -20.15
CA GLN A 111 6.80 4.63 -18.87
C GLN A 111 6.67 3.18 -18.38
N GLU A 112 6.28 2.25 -19.25
CA GLU A 112 6.13 0.84 -18.89
C GLU A 112 7.49 0.18 -18.62
N LEU A 113 8.51 0.49 -19.42
CA LEU A 113 9.87 -0.02 -19.22
C LEU A 113 10.49 0.49 -17.91
N SER A 114 10.29 1.78 -17.58
CA SER A 114 10.78 2.35 -16.31
C SER A 114 10.26 1.59 -15.09
N TRP A 115 9.00 1.12 -15.15
CA TRP A 115 8.39 0.35 -14.07
C TRP A 115 8.86 -1.09 -14.01
N ARG A 116 9.19 -1.70 -15.15
CA ARG A 116 9.74 -3.06 -15.22
C ARG A 116 11.18 -3.11 -14.77
N LEU A 117 12.00 -2.12 -15.16
CA LEU A 117 13.38 -1.97 -14.69
C LEU A 117 13.44 -1.72 -13.17
N LEU A 118 12.43 -1.06 -12.61
CA LEU A 118 12.27 -0.90 -11.16
C LEU A 118 11.77 -2.17 -10.45
N GLY A 119 11.24 -3.14 -11.19
CA GLY A 119 10.52 -4.30 -10.64
C GLY A 119 11.36 -5.15 -9.69
N ASP A 120 12.66 -5.29 -9.97
CA ASP A 120 13.58 -6.06 -9.13
C ASP A 120 13.98 -5.32 -7.84
N GLN A 121 13.71 -4.02 -7.75
CA GLN A 121 13.96 -3.19 -6.55
C GLN A 121 12.73 -3.09 -5.64
N VAL A 122 11.56 -3.61 -6.07
CA VAL A 122 10.32 -3.55 -5.27
C VAL A 122 10.36 -4.60 -4.16
N PRO A 123 10.20 -4.20 -2.88
CA PRO A 123 10.17 -5.18 -1.80
C PRO A 123 8.95 -6.10 -1.88
N LEU A 124 9.16 -7.39 -1.60
CA LEU A 124 8.11 -8.43 -1.65
C LEU A 124 6.92 -8.16 -0.70
N TRP A 125 7.14 -7.40 0.37
CA TRP A 125 6.11 -7.05 1.35
C TRP A 125 5.20 -5.90 0.90
N MET A 126 5.58 -5.16 -0.15
CA MET A 126 4.86 -3.96 -0.59
C MET A 126 4.01 -4.23 -1.84
N PRO A 127 2.67 -4.07 -1.77
CA PRO A 127 1.81 -4.20 -2.93
C PRO A 127 2.21 -3.24 -4.06
N TYR A 128 2.28 -3.75 -5.29
CA TYR A 128 2.71 -2.99 -6.47
C TYR A 128 1.88 -1.70 -6.72
N VAL A 129 0.59 -1.72 -6.36
CA VAL A 129 -0.30 -0.56 -6.50
C VAL A 129 0.16 0.62 -5.60
N LEU A 130 0.68 0.32 -4.41
CA LEU A 130 1.18 1.35 -3.48
C LEU A 130 2.52 1.92 -3.92
N VAL A 131 3.33 1.11 -4.62
CA VAL A 131 4.61 1.54 -5.20
C VAL A 131 4.39 2.56 -6.32
N ARG A 132 3.34 2.36 -7.12
CA ARG A 132 3.03 3.24 -8.27
C ARG A 132 2.56 4.64 -7.88
N SER A 133 2.01 4.83 -6.68
CA SER A 133 1.45 6.12 -6.28
C SER A 133 1.61 6.39 -4.78
N PRO A 134 2.54 7.30 -4.38
CA PRO A 134 2.62 7.78 -3.01
C PRO A 134 1.31 8.42 -2.53
N ALA A 135 0.55 9.04 -3.44
CA ALA A 135 -0.75 9.62 -3.13
C ALA A 135 -1.77 8.56 -2.67
N LEU A 136 -1.73 7.35 -3.21
CA LEU A 136 -2.57 6.24 -2.74
C LEU A 136 -2.19 5.82 -1.31
N VAL A 137 -0.89 5.81 -0.98
CA VAL A 137 -0.42 5.53 0.38
C VAL A 137 -0.96 6.57 1.37
N ILE A 138 -0.90 7.85 1.01
CA ILE A 138 -1.45 8.95 1.82
C ILE A 138 -2.97 8.82 1.96
N ALA A 139 -3.69 8.57 0.86
CA ALA A 139 -5.15 8.41 0.89
C ALA A 139 -5.58 7.26 1.79
N LEU A 140 -4.93 6.10 1.68
CA LEU A 140 -5.18 4.94 2.53
C LEU A 140 -4.87 5.24 4.00
N MET A 141 -3.76 5.93 4.27
CA MET A 141 -3.41 6.37 5.63
C MET A 141 -4.50 7.26 6.23
N LEU A 142 -4.97 8.27 5.49
CA LEU A 142 -6.00 9.19 5.96
C LEU A 142 -7.33 8.48 6.21
N VAL A 143 -7.80 7.66 5.26
CA VAL A 143 -9.06 6.93 5.40
C VAL A 143 -9.00 5.96 6.59
N THR A 144 -7.90 5.21 6.72
CA THR A 144 -7.72 4.26 7.83
C THR A 144 -7.58 4.98 9.17
N GLY A 145 -6.83 6.09 9.20
CA GLY A 145 -6.65 6.92 10.39
C GLY A 145 -7.97 7.52 10.87
N ILE A 146 -8.75 8.14 9.98
CA ILE A 146 -10.07 8.70 10.32
C ILE A 146 -11.00 7.60 10.84
N GLY A 147 -11.04 6.44 10.18
CA GLY A 147 -11.84 5.30 10.60
C GLY A 147 -11.45 4.79 12.00
N ALA A 148 -10.15 4.62 12.26
CA ALA A 148 -9.65 4.16 13.54
C ALA A 148 -9.94 5.16 14.67
N LEU A 149 -9.81 6.47 14.40
CA LEU A 149 -10.17 7.52 15.36
C LEU A 149 -11.68 7.52 15.64
N ALA A 150 -12.52 7.42 14.61
CA ALA A 150 -13.97 7.34 14.79
C ALA A 150 -14.37 6.15 15.69
N VAL A 151 -13.74 4.99 15.49
CA VAL A 151 -13.96 3.79 16.31
C VAL A 151 -13.65 4.03 17.80
N VAL A 152 -12.58 4.76 18.13
CA VAL A 152 -12.24 5.12 19.53
C VAL A 152 -13.33 5.96 20.16
N TRP A 153 -13.77 7.01 19.45
CA TRP A 153 -14.68 8.01 20.01
C TRP A 153 -16.14 7.54 20.07
N ILE A 154 -16.53 6.62 19.18
CA ILE A 154 -17.84 5.95 19.18
C ILE A 154 -17.87 4.78 20.20
N GLY A 155 -16.73 4.40 20.79
CA GLY A 155 -16.65 3.33 21.80
C GLY A 155 -16.64 1.91 21.22
N LEU A 156 -16.30 1.77 19.93
CA LEU A 156 -16.29 0.49 19.21
C LEU A 156 -14.90 -0.15 19.12
N LEU A 157 -13.93 0.32 19.91
CA LEU A 157 -12.54 -0.14 19.86
C LEU A 157 -12.39 -1.64 20.14
N LEU A 158 -13.11 -2.18 21.13
CA LEU A 158 -12.99 -3.60 21.45
C LEU A 158 -13.54 -4.50 20.33
N PRO A 159 -14.78 -4.27 19.84
CA PRO A 159 -15.29 -4.99 18.67
C PRO A 159 -14.36 -4.88 17.47
N ALA A 160 -13.77 -3.70 17.25
CA ALA A 160 -12.83 -3.49 16.15
C ALA A 160 -11.53 -4.28 16.32
N LEU A 161 -11.00 -4.44 17.54
CA LEU A 161 -9.81 -5.24 17.81
C LEU A 161 -10.09 -6.75 17.67
N GLU A 162 -11.24 -7.22 18.14
CA GLU A 162 -11.62 -8.65 18.05
C GLU A 162 -11.83 -9.07 16.59
N VAL A 163 -12.66 -8.32 15.86
CA VAL A 163 -12.97 -8.62 14.46
C VAL A 163 -11.77 -8.30 13.58
N GLY A 164 -11.15 -7.13 13.76
CA GLY A 164 -9.99 -6.69 12.98
C GLY A 164 -8.79 -7.60 13.19
N GLY A 165 -8.53 -8.04 14.43
CA GLY A 165 -7.46 -8.98 14.74
C GLY A 165 -7.69 -10.35 14.11
N ALA A 166 -8.92 -10.89 14.18
CA ALA A 166 -9.25 -12.16 13.54
C ALA A 166 -9.11 -12.11 12.02
N VAL A 167 -9.59 -11.02 11.39
CA VAL A 167 -9.45 -10.80 9.95
C VAL A 167 -7.98 -10.66 9.56
N ALA A 168 -7.19 -9.87 10.30
CA ALA A 168 -5.78 -9.68 10.03
C ALA A 168 -4.99 -10.99 10.15
N ALA A 169 -5.28 -11.79 11.18
CA ALA A 169 -4.67 -13.12 11.35
C ALA A 169 -5.03 -14.07 10.20
N GLY A 170 -6.30 -14.11 9.79
CA GLY A 170 -6.75 -14.90 8.64
C GLY A 170 -6.10 -14.45 7.33
N ALA A 171 -6.03 -13.14 7.10
CA ALA A 171 -5.40 -12.54 5.93
C ALA A 171 -3.90 -12.86 5.86
N ALA A 172 -3.19 -12.77 7.00
CA ALA A 172 -1.78 -13.12 7.12
C ALA A 172 -1.55 -14.63 6.89
N PHE A 173 -2.43 -15.49 7.38
CA PHE A 173 -2.36 -16.94 7.14
C PHE A 173 -2.55 -17.28 5.66
N CYS A 174 -3.56 -16.69 5.00
CA CYS A 174 -3.76 -16.86 3.56
C CYS A 174 -2.56 -16.37 2.74
N TRP A 175 -1.93 -15.28 3.18
CA TRP A 175 -0.74 -14.75 2.54
C TRP A 175 0.45 -15.69 2.69
N TRP A 176 0.68 -16.21 3.90
CA TRP A 176 1.75 -17.17 4.19
C TRP A 176 1.61 -18.48 3.41
N MET A 177 0.38 -18.94 3.20
CA MET A 177 0.04 -20.09 2.37
C MET A 177 0.21 -19.85 0.85
N GLY A 178 0.64 -18.65 0.45
CA GLY A 178 0.79 -18.30 -0.96
C GLY A 178 -0.53 -18.11 -1.70
N TRP A 179 -1.62 -17.81 -0.98
CA TRP A 179 -2.95 -17.57 -1.54
C TRP A 179 -3.35 -16.09 -1.49
N PRO A 180 -2.76 -15.23 -2.34
CA PRO A 180 -2.99 -13.79 -2.31
C PRO A 180 -4.43 -13.40 -2.61
N THR A 181 -5.13 -14.20 -3.43
CA THR A 181 -6.55 -14.01 -3.71
C THR A 181 -7.36 -14.19 -2.41
N GLY A 182 -7.13 -15.26 -1.64
CA GLY A 182 -7.81 -15.47 -0.36
C GLY A 182 -7.62 -14.31 0.61
N THR A 183 -6.41 -13.76 0.69
CA THR A 183 -6.11 -12.55 1.48
C THR A 183 -6.94 -11.34 1.04
N GLN A 184 -7.02 -11.09 -0.27
CA GLN A 184 -7.82 -9.99 -0.82
C GLN A 184 -9.31 -10.14 -0.49
N TRP A 185 -9.87 -11.33 -0.69
CA TRP A 185 -11.28 -11.60 -0.39
C TRP A 185 -11.60 -11.37 1.08
N LEU A 186 -10.76 -11.88 1.99
CA LEU A 186 -10.93 -11.68 3.44
C LEU A 186 -10.92 -10.20 3.84
N ILE A 187 -9.95 -9.45 3.34
CA ILE A 187 -9.83 -8.01 3.64
C ILE A 187 -11.00 -7.23 3.03
N SER A 188 -11.38 -7.52 1.78
CA SER A 188 -12.50 -6.87 1.09
C SER A 188 -13.82 -7.14 1.81
N SER A 189 -14.11 -8.40 2.18
CA SER A 189 -15.32 -8.75 2.93
C SER A 189 -15.37 -8.05 4.28
N ALA A 190 -14.26 -7.97 5.00
CA ALA A 190 -14.19 -7.26 6.28
C ALA A 190 -14.43 -5.75 6.12
N LEU A 191 -13.85 -5.13 5.10
CA LEU A 191 -14.08 -3.71 4.77
C LEU A 191 -15.54 -3.46 4.40
N SER A 192 -16.17 -4.33 3.59
CA SER A 192 -17.58 -4.21 3.23
C SER A 192 -18.50 -4.33 4.45
N LEU A 193 -18.21 -5.25 5.38
CA LEU A 193 -18.97 -5.39 6.62
C LEU A 193 -18.80 -4.19 7.56
N LEU A 194 -17.57 -3.66 7.69
CA LEU A 194 -17.32 -2.44 8.47
C LEU A 194 -18.03 -1.22 7.87
N LEU A 195 -17.98 -1.06 6.55
CA LEU A 195 -18.68 0.00 5.84
C LEU A 195 -20.20 -0.11 6.06
N PHE A 196 -20.75 -1.32 5.92
CA PHE A 196 -22.16 -1.60 6.18
C PHE A 196 -22.55 -1.25 7.62
N ALA A 197 -21.78 -1.70 8.61
CA ALA A 197 -22.03 -1.40 10.02
C ALA A 197 -21.96 0.11 10.32
N PHE A 198 -21.01 0.82 9.72
CA PHE A 198 -20.90 2.27 9.83
C PHE A 198 -22.10 2.99 9.22
N LEU A 199 -22.50 2.64 7.99
CA LEU A 199 -23.67 3.21 7.32
C LEU A 199 -24.96 2.93 8.08
N TRP A 200 -25.13 1.71 8.59
CA TRP A 200 -26.30 1.32 9.37
C TRP A 200 -26.42 2.12 10.68
N ASN A 201 -25.30 2.27 11.41
CA ASN A 201 -25.28 3.05 12.64
C ASN A 201 -25.47 4.56 12.36
N GLY A 202 -24.89 5.08 11.28
CA GLY A 202 -25.13 6.45 10.82
C GLY A 202 -26.61 6.69 10.45
N ALA A 203 -27.22 5.77 9.72
CA ALA A 203 -28.64 5.81 9.38
C ALA A 203 -29.52 5.78 10.63
N ARG A 204 -29.21 4.92 11.61
CA ARG A 204 -29.91 4.90 12.91
C ARG A 204 -29.78 6.21 13.67
N ALA A 205 -28.59 6.82 13.69
CA ALA A 205 -28.39 8.11 14.34
C ALA A 205 -29.22 9.21 13.66
N LEU A 206 -29.26 9.24 12.32
CA LEU A 206 -30.06 10.21 11.56
C LEU A 206 -31.57 10.01 11.72
N LEU A 207 -32.03 8.75 11.79
CA LEU A 207 -33.43 8.40 11.98
C LEU A 207 -33.89 8.55 13.44
N GLY A 208 -32.98 8.38 14.41
CA GLY A 208 -33.23 8.51 15.84
C GLY A 208 -33.31 9.96 16.34
N PHE A 209 -32.85 10.94 15.55
CA PHE A 209 -33.03 12.38 15.84
C PHE A 209 -34.46 12.89 15.59
N ARG A 210 -35.42 11.99 15.34
CA ARG A 210 -36.83 12.31 15.03
C ARG A 210 -37.87 11.76 16.01
N SER A 211 -37.49 11.31 17.20
CA SER A 211 -38.44 10.95 18.28
C SER A 211 -38.15 11.72 19.56
#